data_AF-A0A1F5S3H0-F1
#
_entry.id   AF-A0A1F5S3H0-F1
#
_cell.length_a   1.000
_cell.length_b   1.000
_cell.length_c   1.000
_cell.angle_alpha   90.00
_cell.angle_beta   90.00
_cell.angle_gamma   90.00
#
_symmetry.space_group_name_H-M   'P 1'
#
loop_
_entity.id
_entity.type
_entity.pdbx_description
1 polymer ?
#
loop_
_entity_poly.entity_id
_entity_poly.type
_entity_poly.pdbx_seq_one_letter_code
_entity_poly.pdbx_strand_id
1 'polypeptide(L)'
;MANQNDKKELKRGALLSFLENKVDELFQDFPVPAHGIDHIRRVADWAVLIAKNEGHDEFLAKIAGLLHDIGREWRNLMIIRIN
;
A
#
# COMPACT_ATOMS: atom_id res chain seq x y z
N MET A 1 6.18 -19.72 -25.01
CA MET A 1 4.96 -19.26 -24.29
C MET A 1 5.31 -19.16 -22.82
N ALA A 2 5.11 -18.02 -22.16
CA ALA A 2 5.41 -17.88 -20.73
C ALA A 2 4.53 -18.82 -19.87
N ASN A 3 5.11 -19.41 -18.82
CA ASN A 3 4.41 -20.28 -17.88
C ASN A 3 3.27 -19.51 -17.18
N GLN A 4 2.21 -20.21 -16.76
CA GLN A 4 1.13 -19.64 -15.96
C GLN A 4 1.62 -18.97 -14.67
N ASN A 5 2.65 -19.53 -14.02
CA ASN A 5 3.29 -18.90 -12.85
C ASN A 5 3.96 -17.58 -13.21
N ASP A 6 4.71 -17.53 -14.32
CA ASP A 6 5.37 -16.28 -14.78
C ASP A 6 4.34 -15.18 -15.06
N LYS A 7 3.20 -15.56 -15.68
CA LYS A 7 2.09 -14.63 -15.93
C LYS A 7 1.45 -14.13 -14.64
N LYS A 8 1.35 -14.98 -13.61
CA LYS A 8 0.81 -14.61 -12.30
C LYS A 8 1.73 -13.60 -11.60
N GLU A 9 3.04 -13.88 -11.57
CA GLU A 9 4.02 -12.98 -10.95
C GLU A 9 4.12 -11.65 -11.69
N LEU A 10 4.05 -11.66 -13.04
CA LEU A 10 3.99 -10.44 -13.83
C LEU A 10 2.76 -9.58 -13.47
N LYS A 11 1.58 -10.20 -13.33
CA LYS A 11 0.36 -9.50 -12.92
C LYS A 11 0.46 -8.95 -11.49
N ARG A 12 1.06 -9.71 -10.58
CA ARG A 12 1.32 -9.26 -9.18
C ARG A 12 2.24 -8.06 -9.17
N GLY A 13 3.36 -8.12 -9.90
CA GLY A 13 4.26 -6.99 -10.06
C GLY A 13 3.56 -5.74 -10.62
N ALA A 14 2.79 -5.91 -11.70
CA ALA A 14 2.04 -4.80 -12.31
C ALA A 14 1.01 -4.17 -11.35
N LEU A 15 0.29 -5.00 -10.59
CA LEU A 15 -0.66 -4.51 -9.59
C LEU A 15 0.05 -3.78 -8.45
N LEU A 16 1.19 -4.30 -7.98
CA LEU A 16 1.95 -3.66 -6.90
C LEU A 16 2.45 -2.28 -7.32
N SER A 17 3.05 -2.16 -8.51
CA SER A 17 3.50 -0.86 -9.04
C SER A 17 2.34 0.13 -9.21
N PHE A 18 1.19 -0.34 -9.67
CA PHE A 18 -0.01 0.50 -9.76
C PHE A 18 -0.44 1.02 -8.37
N LEU A 19 -0.46 0.16 -7.36
CA LEU A 19 -0.87 0.53 -6.00
C LEU A 19 0.14 1.48 -5.34
N GLU A 20 1.44 1.26 -5.50
CA GLU A 20 2.48 2.15 -4.98
C GLU A 20 2.32 3.57 -5.54
N ASN A 21 2.15 3.69 -6.87
CA ASN A 21 1.88 4.99 -7.50
C ASN A 21 0.59 5.62 -6.98
N LYS A 22 -0.47 4.82 -6.80
CA LYS A 22 -1.77 5.37 -6.36
C LYS A 22 -1.75 5.85 -4.91
N VAL A 23 -1.02 5.15 -4.05
CA VAL A 23 -0.81 5.56 -2.65
C VAL A 23 0.06 6.82 -2.62
N ASP A 24 1.13 6.88 -3.41
CA ASP A 24 1.95 8.09 -3.52
C ASP A 24 1.11 9.32 -3.91
N GLU A 25 0.26 9.21 -4.94
CA GLU A 25 -0.67 10.28 -5.34
C GLU A 25 -1.60 10.70 -4.19
N LEU A 26 -2.23 9.73 -3.52
CA LEU A 26 -3.23 10.01 -2.48
C LEU A 26 -2.63 10.77 -1.29
N PHE A 27 -1.42 10.40 -0.85
CA PHE A 27 -0.79 10.99 0.34
C PHE A 27 0.03 12.25 0.02
N GLN A 28 0.26 12.59 -1.25
CA GLN A 28 0.75 13.92 -1.65
C GLN A 28 -0.30 15.00 -1.42
N ASP A 29 -1.56 14.70 -1.71
CA ASP A 29 -2.67 15.67 -1.63
C ASP A 29 -3.11 15.94 -0.18
N PHE A 30 -2.81 15.03 0.75
CA PHE A 30 -3.23 15.11 2.15
C PHE A 30 -2.09 14.77 3.12
N PRO A 31 -1.21 15.73 3.45
CA PRO A 31 -0.14 15.49 4.41
C PRO A 31 -0.70 15.34 5.83
N VAL A 32 -0.77 14.09 6.32
CA VAL A 32 -1.14 13.80 7.71
C VAL A 32 0.13 13.64 8.56
N PRO A 33 0.31 14.43 9.64
CA PRO A 33 1.42 14.25 10.56
C PRO A 33 1.47 12.81 11.09
N ALA A 34 2.66 12.19 11.05
CA ALA A 34 2.94 10.80 11.43
C ALA A 34 2.33 9.68 10.56
N HIS A 35 1.37 9.97 9.67
CA HIS A 35 0.73 8.99 8.77
C HIS A 35 0.97 9.25 7.28
N GLY A 36 1.93 10.11 6.94
CA GLY A 36 2.30 10.37 5.55
C GLY A 36 2.97 9.17 4.85
N ILE A 37 3.31 9.35 3.57
CA ILE A 37 3.78 8.27 2.70
C ILE A 37 4.96 7.45 3.25
N ASP A 38 5.88 8.10 3.97
CA ASP A 38 7.02 7.42 4.58
C ASP A 38 6.61 6.41 5.66
N HIS A 39 5.55 6.70 6.42
CA HIS A 39 5.00 5.77 7.40
C HIS A 39 4.47 4.51 6.69
N ILE A 40 3.68 4.70 5.64
CA ILE A 40 3.04 3.63 4.89
C ILE A 40 4.07 2.73 4.24
N ARG A 41 5.10 3.31 3.62
CA ARG A 41 6.20 2.55 3.01
C ARG A 41 6.93 1.69 4.03
N ARG A 42 7.28 2.26 5.20
CA ARG A 42 7.91 1.49 6.28
C ARG A 42 7.00 0.35 6.78
N VAL A 43 5.72 0.61 6.99
CA VAL A 43 4.76 -0.43 7.43
C VAL A 43 4.68 -1.55 6.40
N ALA A 44 4.60 -1.22 5.11
CA ALA A 44 4.56 -2.20 4.03
C ALA A 44 5.85 -3.05 3.96
N ASP A 45 7.02 -2.44 4.14
CA ASP A 45 8.31 -3.15 4.18
C ASP A 45 8.42 -4.10 5.38
N TRP A 46 7.99 -3.66 6.56
CA TRP A 46 7.93 -4.50 7.75
C TRP A 46 6.94 -5.66 7.57
N ALA A 47 5.78 -5.41 6.96
CA ALA A 47 4.80 -6.46 6.68
C ALA A 47 5.37 -7.57 5.77
N VAL A 48 6.15 -7.20 4.74
CA VAL A 48 6.86 -8.18 3.89
C VAL A 48 7.87 -8.97 4.70
N LEU A 49 8.69 -8.30 5.51
CA LEU A 49 9.71 -8.97 6.31
C LEU A 49 9.10 -9.98 7.31
N ILE A 50 7.99 -9.60 7.96
CA ILE A 50 7.25 -10.48 8.88
C ILE A 50 6.67 -11.65 8.11
N ALA A 51 5.93 -11.41 7.01
CA ALA A 51 5.32 -12.47 6.23
C ALA A 51 6.36 -13.47 5.71
N LYS A 52 7.52 -12.97 5.24
CA LYS A 52 8.65 -13.82 4.83
C LYS A 52 9.15 -14.70 5.96
N ASN A 53 9.35 -14.12 7.15
CA ASN A 53 9.86 -14.85 8.31
C ASN A 53 8.85 -15.86 8.87
N GLU A 54 7.55 -15.62 8.68
CA GLU A 54 6.46 -16.49 9.12
C GLU A 54 6.01 -17.50 8.04
N GLY A 55 6.56 -17.44 6.82
CA GLY A 55 6.17 -18.35 5.73
C GLY A 55 4.80 -18.02 5.13
N HIS A 56 4.39 -16.75 5.15
CA HIS A 56 3.14 -16.22 4.61
C HIS A 56 3.34 -15.48 3.27
N ASP A 57 2.23 -15.12 2.61
CA ASP A 57 2.26 -14.45 1.30
C ASP A 57 2.74 -12.99 1.42
N GLU A 58 3.99 -12.75 1.03
CA GLU A 58 4.66 -11.45 1.06
C GLU A 58 3.93 -10.37 0.24
N PHE A 59 3.35 -10.73 -0.90
CA PHE A 59 2.66 -9.78 -1.77
C PHE A 59 1.34 -9.32 -1.15
N LEU A 60 0.57 -10.23 -0.55
CA LEU A 60 -0.65 -9.86 0.17
C LEU A 60 -0.31 -8.98 1.38
N ALA A 61 0.76 -9.30 2.11
CA ALA A 61 1.21 -8.49 3.24
C ALA A 61 1.64 -7.08 2.81
N LYS A 62 2.38 -6.96 1.69
CA LYS A 62 2.77 -5.66 1.12
C LYS A 62 1.54 -4.82 0.76
N ILE A 63 0.57 -5.39 0.05
CA ILE A 63 -0.68 -4.69 -0.33
C ILE A 63 -1.45 -4.24 0.91
N ALA A 64 -1.59 -5.12 1.91
CA ALA A 64 -2.26 -4.77 3.15
C ALA A 64 -1.58 -3.59 3.86
N GLY A 65 -0.24 -3.61 3.95
CA GLY A 65 0.54 -2.51 4.52
C GLY A 65 0.41 -1.19 3.75
N LEU A 66 0.45 -1.24 2.41
CA LEU A 66 0.27 -0.05 1.55
C LEU A 66 -1.12 0.58 1.71
N LEU A 67 -2.16 -0.25 1.88
CA LEU A 67 -3.55 0.21 1.88
C LEU A 67 -4.14 0.43 3.28
N HIS A 68 -3.46 0.05 4.36
CA HIS A 68 -4.05 0.05 5.71
C HIS A 68 -4.57 1.41 6.18
N ASP A 69 -3.97 2.51 5.69
CA ASP A 69 -4.25 3.87 6.12
C ASP A 69 -5.05 4.71 5.11
N ILE A 70 -5.43 4.16 3.95
CA ILE A 70 -6.16 4.92 2.89
C ILE A 70 -7.49 5.50 3.39
N GLY A 71 -8.11 4.90 4.40
CA GLY A 71 -9.36 5.38 5.01
C GLY A 71 -9.19 6.57 5.95
N ARG A 72 -7.96 6.95 6.33
CA ARG A 72 -7.70 8.10 7.22
C ARG A 72 -7.91 9.43 6.52
N GLU A 73 -7.54 9.51 5.24
CA GLU A 73 -7.70 10.74 4.46
C GLU A 73 -9.15 11.14 4.25
N TRP A 74 -10.05 10.16 4.15
CA TRP A 74 -11.49 10.41 4.02
C TRP A 74 -12.10 11.08 5.25
N ARG A 75 -11.51 10.86 6.44
CA ARG A 75 -12.01 11.48 7.68
C ARG A 75 -11.63 12.96 7.76
N ASN A 76 -10.49 13.36 7.20
CA ASN A 76 -10.09 14.77 7.13
C ASN A 76 -10.94 15.57 6.13
N LEU A 77 -11.36 14.95 5.03
CA LEU A 77 -12.25 15.56 4.02
C LEU A 77 -13.66 15.88 4.53
N MET A 78 -14.18 15.14 5.52
CA MET A 78 -15.51 15.40 6.09
C MET A 78 -15.50 16.48 7.19
N ILE A 79 -14.41 16.63 7.94
CA ILE A 79 -14.36 17.61 9.05
C ILE A 79 -14.16 19.04 8.52
N ILE A 80 -13.48 19.22 7.38
CA ILE A 80 -13.19 20.57 6.81
C ILE A 80 -14.38 21.13 6.00
N ARG A 81 -15.43 20.32 5.73
CA ARG A 81 -16.62 20.74 4.96
C ARG A 81 -17.84 21.12 5.81
N ILE A 82 -17.71 21.12 7.13
CA ILE A 82 -18.72 21.61 8.07
C ILE A 82 -18.17 22.87 8.74
N ASN A 83 -18.03 23.96 7.98
CA ASN A 83 -17.87 25.33 8.49
C ASN A 83 -18.42 26.29 7.45
#